data_AF-A0A2J4RA99-F1
#
_entry.id   AF-A0A2J4RA99-F1
#
_cell.length_a   1.000
_cell.length_b   1.000
_cell.length_c   1.000
_cell.angle_alpha   90.00
_cell.angle_beta   90.00
_cell.angle_gamma   90.00
#
_symmetry.space_group_name_H-M   'P 1'
#
loop_
_entity.id
_entity.type
_entity.pdbx_description
1 polymer ?
#
loop_
_entity_poly.entity_id
_entity_poly.type
_entity_poly.pdbx_seq_one_letter_code
_entity_poly.pdbx_strand_id
1 'polypeptide(L)' 'YRSVDTNNELRARSRGVAKHSYHTKGQAMDFHIEGISLSNVRKAALSMRTGGVGYYPRSNFVHIDTGPVRHW' A
#
# COMPACT_ATOMS: atom_id res chain seq x y z
N TYR A 1 -1.54 10.51 -1.21
CA TYR A 1 -0.35 11.24 -0.70
C TYR A 1 -0.41 11.28 0.83
N ARG A 2 0.74 11.22 1.50
CA ARG A 2 0.90 11.37 2.96
C ARG A 2 2.02 12.37 3.24
N SER A 3 1.84 13.32 4.14
CA SER A 3 2.94 14.25 4.49
C SER A 3 4.11 13.50 5.16
N VAL A 4 5.30 14.10 5.10
CA VAL A 4 6.49 13.56 5.78
C VAL A 4 6.26 13.51 7.29
N ASP A 5 5.61 14.53 7.86
CA ASP A 5 5.32 14.62 9.29
C ASP A 5 4.39 13.49 9.74
N THR A 6 3.26 13.29 9.07
CA THR A 6 2.35 12.17 9.36
C THR A 6 3.05 10.82 9.15
N ASN A 7 3.93 10.68 8.14
CA ASN A 7 4.70 9.45 7.95
C ASN A 7 5.67 9.19 9.12
N ASN A 8 6.30 10.23 9.65
CA ASN A 8 7.18 10.14 10.82
C ASN A 8 6.41 9.78 12.09
N GLU A 9 5.25 10.40 12.31
CA GLU A 9 4.37 10.11 13.44
C GLU A 9 3.89 8.65 13.43
N LEU A 10 3.40 8.16 12.29
CA LEU A 10 2.97 6.76 12.16
C LEU A 10 4.13 5.79 12.36
N ARG A 11 5.32 6.13 11.87
CA ARG A 11 6.52 5.29 12.04
C ARG A 11 7.02 5.27 13.48
N ALA A 12 6.84 6.34 14.24
CA ALA A 12 7.16 6.35 15.67
C ALA A 12 6.23 5.41 16.47
N ARG A 13 4.99 5.22 16.00
CA ARG A 13 3.97 4.39 16.66
C ARG A 13 3.90 2.96 16.14
N SER A 14 4.52 2.66 14.99
CA SER A 14 4.41 1.36 14.32
C SER A 14 5.66 1.00 13.52
N ARG A 15 6.00 -0.29 13.51
CA ARG A 15 7.05 -0.86 12.65
C ARG A 15 6.61 -1.07 11.19
N GLY A 16 5.31 -0.87 10.89
CA GLY A 16 4.73 -1.11 9.57
C GLY A 16 4.87 0.04 8.56
N VAL A 17 5.54 1.14 8.94
CA VAL A 17 5.66 2.32 8.08
C VAL A 17 7.11 2.54 7.66
N ALA A 18 7.35 2.58 6.36
CA ALA A 18 8.69 2.79 5.82
C ALA A 18 9.16 4.24 6.00
N LYS A 19 10.46 4.41 6.29
CA LYS A 19 11.12 5.74 6.33
C LYS A 19 11.00 6.48 4.99
N HIS A 20 11.19 5.75 3.89
CA HIS A 20 11.10 6.26 2.51
C HIS A 20 9.86 5.69 1.80
N SER A 21 8.68 5.97 2.35
CA SER A 21 7.41 5.46 1.81
C SER A 21 7.05 6.11 0.46
N TYR A 22 6.49 5.35 -0.48
CA TYR A 22 5.94 5.90 -1.73
C TYR A 22 4.68 6.76 -1.49
N HIS A 23 4.00 6.61 -0.35
CA HIS A 23 2.88 7.48 0.03
C HIS A 23 3.30 8.95 0.13
N THR A 24 4.53 9.24 0.57
CA THR A 24 5.07 10.62 0.66
C THR A 24 5.48 11.20 -0.68
N LYS A 25 5.49 10.38 -1.74
CA LYS A 25 5.73 10.82 -3.12
C LYS A 25 4.43 10.92 -3.92
N GLY A 26 3.28 10.61 -3.31
CA GLY A 26 2.00 10.48 -4.04
C GLY A 26 1.97 9.29 -5.00
N GLN A 27 2.86 8.33 -4.80
CA GLN A 27 3.10 7.18 -5.70
C GLN A 27 2.55 5.87 -5.14
N ALA A 28 1.77 5.93 -4.05
CA ALA A 28 1.14 4.75 -3.46
C ALA A 28 -0.27 5.04 -2.99
N MET A 29 -1.07 3.97 -2.92
CA MET A 29 -2.44 3.97 -2.46
C MET A 29 -2.70 2.69 -1.65
N ASP A 30 -3.41 2.85 -0.52
CA ASP A 30 -3.95 1.74 0.26
C ASP A 30 -5.47 1.77 0.03
N PHE A 31 -6.06 0.70 -0.52
CA PHE A 31 -7.49 0.72 -0.85
C PHE A 31 -8.16 -0.66 -0.78
N HIS A 32 -9.48 -0.64 -0.65
CA HIS A 32 -10.39 -1.77 -0.85
C HIS A 32 -11.63 -1.26 -1.59
N ILE A 33 -12.41 -2.17 -2.15
CA ILE A 33 -13.67 -1.84 -2.83
C ILE A 33 -14.78 -2.55 -2.07
N GLU A 34 -15.78 -1.79 -1.60
CA GLU A 34 -16.94 -2.36 -0.91
C GLU A 34 -17.66 -3.37 -1.81
N GLY A 35 -18.10 -4.49 -1.22
CA GLY A 35 -18.73 -5.59 -1.96
C GLY A 35 -17.78 -6.46 -2.80
N ILE A 36 -16.50 -6.09 -2.93
CA ILE A 36 -15.49 -6.91 -3.62
C ILE A 36 -14.55 -7.55 -2.59
N SER A 37 -14.33 -8.86 -2.72
CA SER A 37 -13.37 -9.55 -1.87
C SER A 37 -11.97 -8.96 -2.04
N LEU A 38 -11.27 -8.76 -0.93
CA LEU A 38 -9.92 -8.17 -0.95
C LEU A 38 -8.93 -9.01 -1.77
N SER A 39 -9.14 -10.32 -1.86
CA SER A 39 -8.36 -11.23 -2.69
C SER A 39 -8.54 -10.96 -4.19
N ASN A 40 -9.72 -10.54 -4.64
CA ASN A 40 -9.95 -10.14 -6.03
C ASN A 40 -9.26 -8.81 -6.35
N VAL A 41 -9.30 -7.84 -5.42
CA VAL A 41 -8.54 -6.58 -5.57
C VAL A 41 -7.03 -6.87 -5.69
N ARG A 42 -6.50 -7.76 -4.83
CA ARG A 42 -5.09 -8.18 -4.90
C ARG A 42 -4.75 -8.85 -6.24
N LYS A 43 -5.60 -9.75 -6.73
CA LYS A 43 -5.39 -10.43 -8.02
C LYS A 43 -5.33 -9.42 -9.17
N ALA A 44 -6.23 -8.43 -9.17
CA ALA A 44 -6.22 -7.36 -10.16
C ALA A 44 -4.94 -6.50 -10.06
N ALA A 45 -4.51 -6.12 -8.86
CA ALA A 45 -3.26 -5.37 -8.67
C ALA A 45 -2.03 -6.15 -9.18
N LEU A 46 -1.94 -7.46 -8.88
CA LEU A 46 -0.85 -8.32 -9.35
C LEU A 46 -0.86 -8.50 -10.88
N SER A 47 -2.03 -8.57 -11.51
CA SER A 47 -2.13 -8.76 -12.96
C SER A 47 -1.65 -7.56 -13.76
N MET A 48 -1.62 -6.36 -13.16
CA MET A 48 -1.09 -5.16 -13.79
C MET A 48 0.43 -5.20 -14.01
N ARG A 49 1.15 -6.08 -13.30
CA ARG A 49 2.62 -6.25 -13.39
C ARG A 49 3.40 -4.93 -13.31
N THR A 50 2.87 -3.98 -12.56
CA THR A 50 3.46 -2.66 -12.33
C THR A 50 3.49 -2.40 -10.83
N GLY A 51 4.61 -1.89 -10.33
CA GLY A 51 4.66 -1.44 -8.95
C GLY A 51 4.75 -2.52 -7.88
N GLY A 52 4.85 -2.07 -6.63
CA GLY A 52 4.73 -2.91 -5.45
C GLY A 52 3.27 -3.23 -5.12
N VAL A 53 2.97 -4.48 -4.71
CA VAL A 53 1.65 -4.89 -4.22
C VAL A 53 1.76 -5.53 -2.84
N GLY A 54 1.17 -4.91 -1.81
CA GLY A 54 1.12 -5.44 -0.44
C GLY A 54 -0.27 -5.93 -0.06
N TYR A 55 -0.39 -7.10 0.57
CA TYR A 55 -1.69 -7.67 0.95
C TYR A 55 -1.94 -7.66 2.47
N TYR A 56 -2.92 -6.86 2.93
CA TYR A 56 -3.20 -6.66 4.35
C TYR A 56 -4.64 -7.06 4.72
N PRO A 57 -5.00 -8.36 4.71
CA PRO A 57 -6.37 -8.81 4.97
C PRO A 57 -6.86 -8.50 6.39
N ARG A 58 -5.96 -8.50 7.39
CA ARG A 58 -6.30 -8.13 8.77
C ARG A 58 -6.66 -6.66 8.93
N SER A 59 -6.11 -5.79 8.07
CA SER A 59 -6.38 -4.35 8.05
C SER A 59 -7.35 -3.95 6.93
N ASN A 60 -7.88 -4.93 6.19
CA ASN A 60 -8.84 -4.77 5.11
C ASN A 60 -8.42 -3.82 3.96
N PHE A 61 -7.17 -3.90 3.50
CA PHE A 61 -6.73 -3.15 2.31
C PHE A 61 -5.65 -3.87 1.49
N VAL A 62 -5.51 -3.45 0.23
CA VAL A 62 -4.38 -3.75 -0.65
C VAL A 62 -3.55 -2.47 -0.80
N HIS A 63 -2.24 -2.59 -0.60
CA HIS A 63 -1.29 -1.55 -0.94
C HIS A 63 -0.87 -1.70 -2.39
N ILE A 64 -0.84 -0.61 -3.15
CA ILE A 64 -0.20 -0.54 -4.45
C ILE A 64 0.74 0.68 -4.50
N ASP A 65 1.89 0.55 -5.16
CA ASP A 65 2.81 1.66 -5.43
C ASP A 65 3.30 1.67 -6.89
N THR A 66 4.05 2.68 -7.31
CA THR A 66 4.65 2.75 -8.66
C THR A 66 6.17 2.49 -8.69
N GLY A 67 6.70 1.85 -7.64
CA GLY A 67 8.10 1.45 -7.54
C GLY A 67 8.44 0.17 -8.31
N PRO A 68 9.55 -0.51 -7.96
CA PRO A 68 9.90 -1.79 -8.57
C PRO A 68 8.82 -2.86 -8.36
N VAL A 69 8.61 -3.69 -9.37
CA VAL A 69 7.68 -4.83 -9.32
C VAL A 69 8.09 -5.79 -8.20
N ARG A 70 7.27 -5.87 -7.16
CA ARG A 70 7.46 -6.74 -6.00
C ARG A 70 6.15 -6.95 -5.28
N HIS A 71 6.04 -8.00 -4.49
CA HIS A 71 4.83 -8.26 -3.71
C HIS A 71 5.15 -8.78 -2.31
N TRP A 72 4.31 -8.45 -1.34
CA TRP A 72 4.45 -8.88 0.05
C TRP A 72 3.11 -9.05 0.76
#